data_AF-A0A970P6M6-F1
#
_entry.id   AF-A0A970P6M6-F1
#
_cell.length_a   1.000
_cell.length_b   1.000
_cell.length_c   1.000
_cell.angle_alpha   90.00
_cell.angle_beta   90.00
_cell.angle_gamma   90.00
#
_symmetry.space_group_name_H-M   'P 1'
#
loop_
_entity.id
_entity.type
_entity.pdbx_description
1 polymer ?
#
loop_
_entity_poly.entity_id
_entity_poly.type
_entity_poly.pdbx_seq_one_letter_code
_entity_poly.pdbx_strand_id
1 'polypeptide(L)' 'MEKIIISTENKIREIITESVTAAFNNYEKPERFISRKEACRRMGITLPTLDKAIRRGDIEAVRIGGRVLIKEN' A
#
# COMPACT_ATOMS: atom_id res chain seq x y z
N MET A 1 -9.17 -41.57 -17.28
CA MET A 1 -9.08 -40.36 -18.13
C MET A 1 -9.39 -39.10 -17.31
N GLU A 2 -10.53 -39.05 -16.64
CA GLU A 2 -10.97 -37.95 -15.76
C GLU A 2 -9.95 -37.57 -14.65
N LYS A 3 -9.36 -38.56 -13.96
CA LYS A 3 -8.31 -38.32 -12.94
C LYS A 3 -7.08 -37.58 -13.47
N ILE A 4 -6.72 -37.76 -14.74
CA ILE A 4 -5.54 -37.12 -15.35
C ILE A 4 -5.84 -35.65 -15.63
N ILE A 5 -7.06 -35.33 -16.05
CA ILE A 5 -7.51 -33.96 -16.32
C ILE A 5 -7.54 -33.16 -15.01
N ILE A 6 -8.16 -33.72 -13.96
CA ILE A 6 -8.21 -33.10 -12.62
C ILE A 6 -6.79 -32.89 -12.06
N SER A 7 -5.90 -33.88 -12.21
CA SER A 7 -4.50 -33.77 -11.79
C SER A 7 -3.74 -32.67 -12.54
N THR A 8 -4.05 -32.47 -13.82
CA THR A 8 -3.42 -31.44 -14.65
C THR A 8 -3.91 -30.05 -14.27
N GLU A 9 -5.22 -29.90 -14.05
CA GLU A 9 -5.83 -28.65 -13.58
C GLU A 9 -5.25 -28.19 -12.25
N ASN A 10 -5.13 -29.11 -11.28
CA ASN A 10 -4.55 -28.81 -9.98
C ASN A 10 -3.10 -28.34 -10.09
N LYS A 11 -2.31 -28.99 -10.95
CA LYS A 11 -0.90 -28.64 -11.16
C LYS A 11 -0.75 -27.27 -11.83
N ILE A 12 -1.62 -26.94 -12.77
CA ILE A 12 -1.66 -25.62 -13.39
C ILE A 12 -2.03 -24.55 -12.34
N ARG A 13 -3.01 -24.83 -11.48
CA ARG A 13 -3.40 -23.91 -10.40
C ARG A 13 -2.26 -23.66 -9.41
N GLU A 14 -1.53 -24.71 -9.03
CA GLU A 14 -0.33 -24.59 -8.19
C GLU A 14 0.73 -23.69 -8.85
N ILE A 15 1.11 -23.99 -10.10
CA ILE A 15 2.14 -23.23 -10.83
C ILE A 15 1.76 -21.75 -10.95
N ILE A 16 0.49 -21.46 -11.27
CA ILE A 16 0.01 -20.07 -11.36
C ILE A 16 0.07 -19.40 -9.99
N THR A 17 -0.41 -20.08 -8.94
CA THR A 17 -0.44 -19.51 -7.58
C THR A 17 0.96 -19.19 -7.09
N GLU A 18 1.91 -20.11 -7.29
CA GLU A 18 3.32 -19.91 -6.93
C GLU A 18 3.94 -18.75 -7.71
N SER A 19 3.73 -18.71 -9.04
CA SER A 19 4.30 -17.69 -9.92
C SER A 19 3.77 -16.30 -9.60
N VAL A 20 2.46 -16.19 -9.35
CA VAL A 20 1.81 -14.93 -8.97
C VAL A 20 2.29 -14.48 -7.59
N THR A 21 2.34 -15.39 -6.61
CA THR A 21 2.82 -15.08 -5.26
C THR A 21 4.27 -14.60 -5.27
N ALA A 22 5.14 -15.26 -6.03
CA ALA A 22 6.53 -14.85 -6.20
C ALA A 22 6.67 -13.46 -6.86
N ALA A 23 5.83 -13.15 -7.84
CA ALA A 23 5.81 -11.83 -8.48
C ALA A 23 5.34 -10.71 -7.54
N PHE A 24 4.36 -10.97 -6.68
CA PHE A 24 3.83 -9.98 -5.74
C PHE A 24 4.69 -9.81 -4.49
N ASN A 25 5.38 -10.85 -4.00
CA ASN A 25 6.22 -10.75 -2.80
C ASN A 25 7.40 -9.78 -2.94
N ASN A 26 7.81 -9.44 -4.17
CA ASN A 26 8.87 -8.47 -4.45
C ASN A 26 8.33 -7.08 -4.86
N TYR A 27 7.01 -6.86 -4.77
CA TYR A 27 6.41 -5.58 -5.15
C TYR A 27 6.38 -4.63 -3.95
N GLU A 28 7.41 -3.78 -3.84
CA GLU A 28 7.33 -2.63 -2.94
C GLU A 28 6.27 -1.66 -3.48
N LYS A 29 5.21 -1.45 -2.71
CA LYS A 29 4.18 -0.46 -3.04
C LYS A 29 4.88 0.91 -3.12
N PRO A 30 4.76 1.64 -4.24
CA PRO A 30 5.43 2.92 -4.37
C PRO A 30 4.99 3.85 -3.25
N GLU A 31 5.94 4.53 -2.60
CA GLU A 31 5.63 5.50 -1.57
C GLU A 31 4.72 6.59 -2.15
N ARG A 32 3.54 6.74 -1.56
CA ARG A 32 2.56 7.74 -1.98
C ARG A 32 2.59 8.89 -1.00
N PHE A 33 2.65 10.10 -1.55
CA PHE A 33 2.64 11.33 -0.77
C PHE A 33 1.40 12.14 -1.11
N ILE A 34 0.66 12.55 -0.09
CA ILE A 34 -0.55 13.35 -0.23
C ILE A 34 -0.38 14.72 0.42
N SER A 35 -1.16 15.70 -0.03
CA SER A 35 -1.18 17.02 0.62
C SER A 35 -1.79 16.94 2.02
N ARG A 36 -1.45 17.89 2.90
CA ARG A 36 -2.05 18.00 4.24
C ARG A 36 -3.58 18.09 4.22
N LYS A 37 -4.15 18.81 3.24
CA LYS A 37 -5.62 18.93 3.09
C LYS A 37 -6.25 17.59 2.73
N GLU A 38 -5.60 16.85 1.84
CA GLU A 38 -6.08 15.53 1.44
C GLU A 38 -5.96 14.52 2.59
N ALA A 39 -4.86 14.56 3.35
CA ALA A 39 -4.70 13.74 4.56
C ALA A 39 -5.82 14.03 5.58
N CYS A 40 -6.13 15.31 5.83
CA CYS A 40 -7.25 15.70 6.68
C CYS A 40 -8.58 15.11 6.20
N ARG A 41 -8.86 15.20 4.89
CA ARG A 41 -10.09 14.66 4.29
C ARG A 41 -10.20 13.15 4.46
N ARG A 42 -9.11 12.41 4.23
CA ARG A 42 -9.10 10.94 4.33
C ARG A 42 -9.17 10.43 5.77
N MET A 43 -8.50 11.11 6.69
CA MET A 43 -8.46 10.71 8.10
C MET A 43 -9.66 11.25 8.89
N GLY A 44 -10.46 12.14 8.32
CA GLY A 44 -11.58 12.78 9.01
C GLY A 44 -11.14 13.71 10.14
N ILE A 45 -9.95 14.32 10.04
CA ILE A 45 -9.38 15.20 11.06
C ILE A 45 -9.17 16.62 10.54
N THR A 46 -9.03 17.57 11.46
CA THR A 46 -8.74 18.96 11.13
C THR A 46 -7.23 19.18 10.95
N LEU A 47 -6.84 20.26 10.24
CA LEU A 47 -5.44 20.67 10.10
C LEU A 47 -4.71 20.86 11.44
N PRO A 48 -5.30 21.51 12.47
CA PRO A 48 -4.68 21.58 13.80
C PRO A 48 -4.44 20.21 14.45
N THR A 49 -5.37 19.26 14.28
CA THR A 49 -5.21 17.89 14.77
C THR A 49 -4.08 17.19 14.02
N LEU A 50 -4.03 17.31 12.70
CA LEU A 50 -2.95 16.78 11.87
C LEU A 50 -1.59 17.36 12.32
N ASP A 51 -1.50 18.65 12.59
CA ASP A 51 -0.25 19.30 13.04
C ASP A 51 0.21 18.85 14.42
N LYS A 52 -0.74 18.52 15.32
CA LYS A 52 -0.40 17.92 16.60
C LYS A 52 0.11 16.49 16.42
N ALA A 53 -0.51 15.70 15.57
CA ALA A 53 -0.09 14.33 15.28
C ALA A 53 1.30 14.28 14.61
N ILE A 54 1.58 15.17 13.66
CA ILE A 54 2.92 15.29 13.04
C ILE A 54 3.96 15.67 14.10
N ARG A 55 3.67 16.67 14.97
CA ARG A 55 4.60 17.07 16.03
C ARG A 55 4.83 16.00 17.09
N ARG A 56 3.84 15.15 17.35
CA ARG A 56 3.94 14.02 18.27
C ARG A 56 4.69 12.83 17.65
N GLY A 57 4.79 12.77 16.32
CA GLY A 57 5.45 11.68 15.59
C GLY A 57 4.51 10.56 15.13
N ASP A 58 3.19 10.71 15.33
CA ASP A 58 2.21 9.68 14.94
C ASP A 58 1.98 9.64 13.42
N ILE A 59 2.24 10.75 12.73
CA ILE A 59 2.06 10.88 11.28
C ILE A 59 3.37 11.38 10.69
N GLU A 60 3.92 10.60 9.77
CA GLU A 60 5.15 10.94 9.05
C GLU A 60 4.86 12.00 7.98
N ALA A 61 5.62 13.09 8.04
CA ALA A 61 5.54 14.18 7.07
C ALA A 61 6.92 14.47 6.49
N VAL A 62 6.99 14.64 5.17
CA VAL A 62 8.23 14.92 4.44
C VAL A 62 8.13 16.25 3.71
N ARG A 63 9.28 16.92 3.55
CA ARG A 63 9.35 18.18 2.79
C ARG A 63 9.92 17.90 1.40
N ILE A 64 9.09 18.01 0.36
CA ILE A 64 9.45 17.76 -1.04
C ILE A 64 9.11 19.00 -1.87
N GLY A 65 10.09 19.57 -2.57
CA GLY A 65 9.87 20.76 -3.42
C GLY A 65 9.28 21.96 -2.66
N GLY A 66 9.68 22.14 -1.39
CA GLY A 66 9.18 23.22 -0.53
C GLY A 66 7.78 22.99 0.07
N ARG A 67 7.11 21.89 -0.28
CA ARG A 67 5.80 21.52 0.27
C ARG A 67 5.93 20.43 1.33
N VAL A 68 5.12 20.50 2.36
CA VAL A 68 4.98 19.43 3.37
C VAL A 68 3.93 18.45 2.88
N LEU A 69 4.33 17.20 2.69
CA LEU A 69 3.49 16.10 2.25
C LEU A 69 3.42 15.01 3.33
N ILE A 70 2.31 14.30 3.36
CA ILE A 70 2.06 13.21 4.31
C ILE A 70 2.30 11.89 3.61
N LYS A 71 3.07 11.01 4.23
CA LYS A 71 3.28 9.65 3.73
C LYS A 71 2.00 8.85 3.92
N GLU A 72 1.52 8.25 2.83
CA GLU A 72 0.37 7.34 2.83
C GLU A 72 0.88 5.92 3.08
N ASN A 73 0.48 5.32 4.20
CA ASN A 73 0.68 3.89 4.49
C ASN A 73 -0.35 3.06 3.70
#